data_AF-A0A0D3D6L2-F1
#
_entry.id   AF-A0A0D3D6L2-F1
#
_cell.length_a   1.000
_cell.length_b   1.000
_cell.length_c   1.000
_cell.angle_alpha   90.00
_cell.angle_beta   90.00
_cell.angle_gamma   90.00
#
_symmetry.space_group_name_H-M   'P 1'
#
loop_
_entity.id
_entity.type
_entity.pdbx_description
1 polymer ?
#
loop_
_entity_poly.entity_id
_entity_poly.type
_entity_poly.pdbx_seq_one_letter_code
_entity_poly.pdbx_strand_id
1 'polypeptide(L)'
;MFTKGLLEVFGEMVDHHPDHYIFYFPFNLDKKHWNGLCVDASSWIITVFDCNTSLRSEASMNFELKPISEMFPYLMKQVGLRISNSQLMPMVVEREKTVLQNIISADSSLTLLLMQTHSLSGIETCRCIAPHILASEAQRVAVMLYEYHMKL
;
A
#
# COMPACT_ATOMS: atom_id res chain seq x y z
N MET A 1 19.39 7.63 9.59
CA MET A 1 18.58 7.97 10.78
C MET A 1 17.23 8.48 10.28
N PHE A 2 16.11 7.90 10.75
CA PHE A 2 14.76 8.32 10.36
C PHE A 2 14.37 9.65 11.03
N THR A 3 13.50 10.42 10.38
CA THR A 3 13.00 11.68 10.93
C THR A 3 12.04 11.41 12.09
N LYS A 4 11.95 12.35 13.05
CA LYS A 4 11.03 12.23 14.20
C LYS A 4 9.59 12.01 13.76
N GLY A 5 9.10 12.79 12.79
CA GLY A 5 7.72 12.67 12.30
C GLY A 5 7.43 11.30 11.66
N LEU A 6 8.40 10.70 10.97
CA LEU A 6 8.21 9.34 10.44
C LEU A 6 8.12 8.32 11.59
N LEU A 7 8.96 8.45 12.61
CA LEU A 7 8.91 7.56 13.77
C LEU A 7 7.63 7.73 14.59
N GLU A 8 7.08 8.94 14.69
CA GLU A 8 5.81 9.20 15.38
C GLU A 8 4.65 8.52 14.63
N VAL A 9 4.54 8.72 13.32
CA VAL A 9 3.49 8.10 12.49
C VAL A 9 3.49 6.58 12.62
N PHE A 10 4.66 5.94 12.56
CA PHE A 10 4.76 4.49 12.66
C PHE A 10 4.72 3.98 14.11
N GLY A 11 5.20 4.77 15.08
CA GLY A 11 5.24 4.41 16.50
C GLY A 11 3.86 4.36 17.16
N GLU A 12 2.99 5.33 16.87
CA GLU A 12 1.61 5.35 17.39
C GLU A 12 0.83 4.08 17.00
N MET A 13 1.12 3.52 15.82
CA MET A 13 0.47 2.30 15.33
C MET A 13 0.93 1.04 16.08
N VAL A 14 2.14 1.05 16.65
CA VAL A 14 2.78 -0.13 17.29
C VAL A 14 2.34 -0.34 18.75
N ASP A 15 1.74 0.68 19.38
CA ASP A 15 1.29 0.55 20.76
C ASP A 15 -0.01 -0.27 20.92
N HIS A 16 -0.72 -0.54 19.82
CA HIS A 16 -2.10 -1.05 19.89
C HIS A 16 -2.20 -2.58 19.75
N HIS A 17 -1.39 -3.25 18.91
CA HIS A 17 -1.46 -4.71 18.69
C HIS A 17 -0.10 -5.36 18.29
N PRO A 18 0.60 -6.06 19.19
CA PRO A 18 2.01 -6.42 19.03
C PRO A 18 2.34 -7.44 17.92
N ASP A 19 1.36 -8.18 17.39
CA ASP A 19 1.63 -9.41 16.64
C ASP A 19 1.31 -9.34 15.13
N HIS A 20 0.66 -8.28 14.64
CA HIS A 20 0.33 -8.17 13.22
C HIS A 20 0.24 -6.70 12.76
N TYR A 21 1.26 -6.25 12.03
CA TYR A 21 1.31 -4.91 11.45
C TYR A 21 1.22 -4.99 9.94
N ILE A 22 0.17 -4.40 9.40
CA ILE A 22 0.02 -4.17 7.97
C ILE A 22 -0.06 -2.67 7.71
N PHE A 23 0.89 -2.14 6.93
CA PHE A 23 0.88 -0.74 6.54
C PHE A 23 0.39 -0.61 5.09
N TYR A 24 -0.61 0.25 4.88
CA TYR A 24 -1.08 0.60 3.55
C TYR A 24 -0.69 2.03 3.22
N PHE A 25 -0.09 2.24 2.06
CA PHE A 25 0.14 3.59 1.56
C PHE A 25 0.20 3.63 0.02
N PRO A 26 -0.25 4.74 -0.58
CA PRO A 26 -0.14 4.93 -2.01
C PRO A 26 1.31 5.27 -2.39
N PHE A 27 1.74 4.76 -3.55
CA PHE A 27 3.05 5.04 -4.14
C PHE A 27 2.85 5.58 -5.55
N ASN A 28 3.46 6.72 -5.86
CA ASN A 28 3.32 7.34 -7.16
C ASN A 28 4.56 7.06 -8.03
N LEU A 29 4.37 6.26 -9.07
CA LEU A 29 5.36 6.07 -10.11
C LEU A 29 5.42 7.29 -11.03
N ASP A 30 6.58 7.94 -11.05
CA ASP A 30 6.93 9.02 -11.96
C ASP A 30 5.93 10.19 -11.99
N LYS A 31 5.19 10.41 -10.89
CA LYS A 31 4.12 11.42 -10.77
C LYS A 31 2.94 11.19 -11.73
N LYS A 32 2.78 9.97 -12.26
CA LYS A 32 1.83 9.65 -13.32
C LYS A 32 0.91 8.47 -13.00
N HIS A 33 1.39 7.47 -12.28
CA HIS A 33 0.63 6.26 -12.01
C HIS A 33 0.67 5.92 -10.52
N TRP A 34 -0.50 5.67 -9.94
CA TRP A 34 -0.61 5.27 -8.55
C TRP A 34 -0.62 3.75 -8.40
N ASN A 35 0.33 3.27 -7.61
CA ASN A 35 0.33 1.95 -7.00
C ASN A 35 -0.08 2.03 -5.54
N GLY A 36 -0.45 0.88 -5.00
CA GLY A 36 -0.83 0.71 -3.61
C GLY A 36 0.10 -0.30 -3.00
N LEU A 37 0.68 0.03 -1.85
CA LEU A 37 1.60 -0.87 -1.16
C LEU A 37 0.93 -1.36 0.11
N CYS A 38 0.97 -2.68 0.31
CA CYS A 38 0.64 -3.34 1.56
C CYS A 38 1.91 -3.98 2.10
N VAL A 39 2.46 -3.40 3.16
CA VAL A 39 3.64 -3.92 3.85
C VAL A 39 3.18 -4.77 5.01
N ASP A 40 3.34 -6.09 4.87
CA ASP A 40 2.99 -7.07 5.89
C ASP A 40 4.28 -7.59 6.55
N ALA A 41 4.49 -7.17 7.79
CA ALA A 41 5.65 -7.56 8.58
C ALA A 41 5.62 -9.04 9.00
N SER A 42 4.43 -9.65 9.05
CA SER A 42 4.25 -11.04 9.47
C SER A 42 4.64 -12.03 8.37
N SER A 43 4.30 -11.71 7.12
CA SER A 43 4.73 -12.50 5.94
C SER A 43 6.07 -12.06 5.35
N TRP A 44 6.58 -10.90 5.76
CA TRP A 44 7.79 -10.27 5.21
C TRP A 44 7.65 -9.88 3.72
N ILE A 45 6.42 -9.54 3.31
CA ILE A 45 6.06 -9.24 1.93
C ILE A 45 5.53 -7.80 1.82
N ILE A 46 5.91 -7.14 0.73
CA ILE A 46 5.30 -5.91 0.23
C ILE A 46 4.47 -6.29 -0.98
N THR A 47 3.15 -6.34 -0.82
CA THR A 47 2.22 -6.57 -1.92
C THR A 47 1.97 -5.25 -2.66
N VAL A 48 2.17 -5.27 -3.98
CA VAL A 48 1.93 -4.14 -4.88
C VAL A 48 0.59 -4.34 -5.57
N PHE A 49 -0.37 -3.48 -5.25
CA PHE A 49 -1.60 -3.32 -6.02
C PHE A 49 -1.30 -2.43 -7.23
N ASP A 50 -1.54 -2.97 -8.42
CA ASP A 50 -1.30 -2.29 -9.68
C ASP A 50 -2.43 -2.60 -10.66
N CYS A 51 -3.26 -1.59 -10.95
CA CYS A 51 -4.32 -1.74 -11.93
C CYS A 51 -3.81 -1.70 -13.37
N ASN A 52 -2.53 -1.37 -13.64
CA ASN A 52 -2.02 -1.34 -15.01
C ASN A 52 -0.56 -1.83 -15.08
N THR A 53 -0.41 -3.14 -15.04
CA THR A 53 0.89 -3.80 -15.09
C THR A 53 1.67 -3.58 -16.39
N SER A 54 1.02 -3.14 -17.47
CA SER A 54 1.67 -2.87 -18.75
C SER A 54 2.61 -1.66 -18.71
N LEU A 55 2.45 -0.77 -17.71
CA LEU A 55 3.26 0.45 -17.60
C LEU A 55 4.67 0.19 -17.07
N ARG A 56 4.86 -0.85 -16.25
CA ARG A 56 6.14 -1.12 -15.58
C ARG A 56 6.35 -2.63 -15.45
N SER A 57 7.48 -3.12 -15.94
CA SER A 57 7.87 -4.53 -15.77
C SER A 57 8.08 -4.89 -14.29
N GLU A 58 8.07 -6.20 -13.98
CA GLU A 58 8.40 -6.71 -12.64
C GLU A 58 9.80 -6.26 -12.18
N ALA A 59 10.80 -6.35 -13.06
CA ALA A 59 12.17 -5.95 -12.74
C ALA A 59 12.26 -4.45 -12.45
N SER A 60 11.57 -3.63 -13.25
CA SER A 60 11.51 -2.18 -13.04
C SER A 60 10.81 -1.84 -11.72
N MET A 61 9.71 -2.51 -11.39
CA MET A 61 9.00 -2.29 -10.13
C MET A 61 9.84 -2.66 -8.91
N ASN A 62 10.52 -3.81 -8.96
CA ASN A 62 11.45 -4.21 -7.92
C ASN A 62 12.58 -3.19 -7.74
N PHE A 63 13.09 -2.63 -8.84
CA PHE A 63 14.11 -1.58 -8.79
C PHE A 63 13.59 -0.30 -8.12
N GLU A 64 12.39 0.18 -8.49
CA GLU A 64 11.77 1.38 -7.90
C GLU A 64 11.46 1.21 -6.41
N LEU A 65 11.00 0.02 -6.00
CA LEU A 65 10.62 -0.28 -4.62
C LEU A 65 11.78 -0.75 -3.73
N LYS A 66 12.97 -0.96 -4.31
CA LYS A 66 14.15 -1.41 -3.57
C LYS A 66 14.48 -0.54 -2.35
N PRO A 67 14.49 0.80 -2.43
CA PRO A 67 14.76 1.63 -1.25
C PRO A 67 13.72 1.40 -0.14
N ILE A 68 12.46 1.14 -0.50
CA ILE A 68 11.38 0.88 0.45
C ILE A 68 11.59 -0.48 1.11
N SER A 69 11.84 -1.54 0.32
CA SER A 69 12.01 -2.89 0.85
C SER A 69 13.26 -3.04 1.72
N GLU A 70 14.33 -2.32 1.41
CA GLU A 70 15.55 -2.26 2.23
C GLU A 70 15.36 -1.45 3.52
N MET A 71 14.58 -0.38 3.47
CA MET A 71 14.41 0.57 4.57
C MET A 71 13.46 0.06 5.67
N PHE A 72 12.34 -0.55 5.28
CA PHE A 72 11.25 -0.91 6.20
C PHE A 72 11.67 -1.76 7.41
N PRO A 73 12.51 -2.82 7.27
CA PRO A 73 13.00 -3.60 8.41
C PRO A 73 13.68 -2.76 9.48
N TYR A 74 14.47 -1.77 9.07
CA TYR A 74 15.15 -0.86 9.99
C TYR A 74 14.18 0.12 10.64
N LEU A 75 13.21 0.63 9.87
CA LEU A 75 12.17 1.52 10.39
C LEU A 75 11.34 0.82 11.47
N MET A 76 10.85 -0.38 11.16
CA MET A 76 10.06 -1.22 12.06
C MET A 76 10.81 -1.53 13.36
N LYS A 77 12.09 -1.91 13.26
CA LYS A 77 12.93 -2.13 14.44
C LYS A 77 13.08 -0.87 15.28
N GLN A 78 13.22 0.29 14.65
CA GLN A 78 13.39 1.57 15.35
C GLN A 78 12.12 2.04 16.07
N VAL A 79 10.93 1.68 15.56
CA VAL A 79 9.64 1.99 16.21
C VAL A 79 9.20 0.92 17.21
N GLY A 80 10.05 -0.07 17.52
CA GLY A 80 9.84 -1.01 18.63
C GLY A 80 9.34 -2.40 18.23
N LEU A 81 9.20 -2.71 16.93
CA LEU A 81 8.91 -4.10 16.52
C LEU A 81 10.09 -5.00 16.87
N ARG A 82 9.77 -6.21 17.35
CA ARG A 82 10.75 -7.24 17.74
C ARG A 82 11.36 -7.92 16.51
N ILE A 83 12.21 -7.20 15.79
CA ILE A 83 12.95 -7.69 14.63
C ILE A 83 14.39 -8.01 15.06
N SER A 84 14.81 -9.26 14.90
CA SER A 84 16.19 -9.66 15.17
C SER A 84 17.16 -9.07 14.12
N ASN A 85 18.44 -8.91 14.48
CA ASN A 85 19.45 -8.43 13.52
C ASN A 85 19.58 -9.35 12.29
N SER A 86 19.40 -10.66 12.48
CA SER A 86 19.38 -11.65 11.40
C SER A 86 18.19 -11.48 10.44
N GLN A 87 17.15 -10.75 10.83
CA GLN A 87 15.99 -10.44 10.01
C GLN A 87 16.07 -9.06 9.35
N LEU A 88 17.18 -8.31 9.48
CA LEU A 88 17.36 -7.01 8.81
C LEU A 88 17.75 -7.18 7.32
N MET A 89 16.90 -7.88 6.58
CA MET A 89 17.04 -8.13 5.15
C MET A 89 15.88 -7.49 4.38
N PRO A 90 16.08 -7.15 3.10
CA PRO A 90 15.04 -6.50 2.32
C PRO A 90 13.76 -7.36 2.29
N MET A 91 12.61 -6.71 2.40
CA MET A 91 11.31 -7.39 2.27
C MET A 91 11.10 -7.87 0.82
N VAL A 92 10.35 -8.97 0.66
CA VAL A 92 10.02 -9.48 -0.68
C VAL A 92 8.96 -8.59 -1.31
N VAL A 93 9.17 -8.15 -2.54
CA VAL A 93 8.19 -7.34 -3.27
C VAL A 93 7.43 -8.25 -4.24
N GLU A 94 6.12 -8.33 -4.08
CA GLU A 94 5.25 -9.14 -4.93
C GLU A 94 4.15 -8.28 -5.52
N ARG A 95 3.99 -8.32 -6.84
CA ARG A 95 2.86 -7.65 -7.50
C ARG A 95 1.66 -8.59 -7.55
N GLU A 96 0.51 -8.10 -7.12
CA GLU A 96 -0.75 -8.84 -7.24
C GLU A 96 -1.18 -8.91 -8.71
N LYS A 97 -1.38 -10.14 -9.21
CA LYS A 97 -1.68 -10.41 -10.64
C LYS A 97 -3.12 -10.79 -10.90
N THR A 98 -3.88 -11.12 -9.87
CA THR A 98 -5.26 -11.57 -9.99
C THR A 98 -6.28 -10.42 -10.02
N VAL A 99 -5.84 -9.19 -9.79
CA VAL A 99 -6.69 -7.99 -9.90
C VAL A 99 -6.94 -7.61 -11.36
N LEU A 100 -8.15 -7.12 -11.63
CA LEU A 100 -8.54 -6.70 -12.97
C LEU A 100 -7.68 -5.51 -13.45
N GLN A 101 -7.23 -5.59 -14.70
CA GLN A 101 -6.39 -4.59 -15.32
C GLN A 101 -7.23 -3.49 -15.96
N ASN A 102 -6.78 -2.24 -15.82
CA ASN A 102 -7.36 -1.03 -16.38
C ASN A 102 -6.28 -0.25 -17.15
N ILE A 103 -6.48 -0.13 -18.47
CA ILE A 103 -5.54 0.59 -19.34
C ILE A 103 -5.75 2.11 -19.32
N ILE A 104 -6.82 2.61 -18.70
CA ILE A 104 -7.12 4.03 -18.59
C ILE A 104 -6.20 4.64 -17.52
N SER A 105 -5.20 5.40 -17.97
CA SER A 105 -4.18 6.00 -17.10
C SER A 105 -4.75 6.93 -16.02
N ALA A 106 -5.84 7.65 -16.33
CA ALA A 106 -6.54 8.53 -15.38
C ALA A 106 -7.18 7.77 -14.20
N ASP A 107 -7.41 6.47 -14.37
CA ASP A 107 -8.08 5.62 -13.38
C ASP A 107 -7.10 4.91 -12.45
N SER A 108 -5.83 5.33 -12.39
CA SER A 108 -4.84 4.73 -11.47
C SER A 108 -5.21 4.86 -9.99
N SER A 109 -6.18 5.73 -9.66
CA SER A 109 -6.83 5.79 -8.35
C SER A 109 -7.61 4.52 -7.98
N LEU A 110 -7.97 3.66 -8.95
CA LEU A 110 -8.55 2.34 -8.71
C LEU A 110 -7.69 1.51 -7.74
N THR A 111 -6.38 1.75 -7.73
CA THR A 111 -5.46 1.12 -6.81
C THR A 111 -5.74 1.43 -5.34
N LEU A 112 -6.26 2.63 -5.02
CA LEU A 112 -6.68 2.97 -3.66
C LEU A 112 -7.85 2.09 -3.20
N LEU A 113 -8.79 1.82 -4.11
CA LEU A 113 -9.92 0.93 -3.84
C LEU A 113 -9.46 -0.52 -3.63
N LEU A 114 -8.45 -0.97 -4.38
CA LEU A 114 -7.82 -2.28 -4.15
C LEU A 114 -7.20 -2.38 -2.75
N MET A 115 -6.42 -1.38 -2.32
CA MET A 115 -5.86 -1.37 -0.96
C MET A 115 -6.94 -1.39 0.12
N GLN A 116 -7.97 -0.54 -0.01
CA GLN A 116 -9.08 -0.49 0.94
C GLN A 116 -9.82 -1.84 1.00
N THR A 117 -10.13 -2.41 -0.17
CA THR A 117 -10.81 -3.72 -0.26
C THR A 117 -9.97 -4.82 0.36
N HIS A 118 -8.66 -4.83 0.11
CA HIS A 118 -7.74 -5.78 0.71
C HIS A 118 -7.72 -5.67 2.24
N SER A 119 -7.65 -4.45 2.78
CA SER A 119 -7.63 -4.22 4.23
C SER A 119 -8.90 -4.68 4.94
N LEU A 120 -10.06 -4.64 4.27
CA LEU A 120 -11.36 -4.96 4.85
C LEU A 120 -11.81 -6.39 4.60
N SER A 121 -11.41 -6.98 3.48
CA SER A 121 -12.01 -8.22 2.97
C SER A 121 -11.01 -9.15 2.27
N GLY A 122 -9.72 -8.86 2.36
CA GLY A 122 -8.65 -9.68 1.80
C GLY A 122 -8.55 -9.67 0.27
N ILE A 123 -7.57 -10.40 -0.23
CA ILE A 123 -7.15 -10.40 -1.64
C ILE A 123 -8.21 -10.96 -2.59
N GLU A 124 -8.98 -11.95 -2.16
CA GLU A 124 -10.01 -12.60 -2.98
C GLU A 124 -11.09 -11.60 -3.41
N THR A 125 -11.49 -10.69 -2.51
CA THR A 125 -12.48 -9.65 -2.81
C THR A 125 -11.96 -8.61 -3.80
N CYS A 126 -10.64 -8.39 -3.86
CA CYS A 126 -10.03 -7.45 -4.80
C CYS A 126 -10.22 -7.89 -6.26
N ARG A 127 -10.40 -9.20 -6.52
CA ARG A 127 -10.64 -9.74 -7.87
C ARG A 127 -11.99 -9.31 -8.46
N CYS A 128 -12.93 -8.92 -7.61
CA CYS A 128 -14.25 -8.44 -8.03
C CYS A 128 -14.27 -6.93 -8.36
N ILE A 129 -13.19 -6.21 -8.09
CA ILE A 129 -13.08 -4.77 -8.34
C ILE A 129 -12.84 -4.54 -9.82
N ALA A 130 -13.84 -3.96 -10.51
CA ALA A 130 -13.80 -3.69 -11.94
C ALA A 130 -13.80 -2.17 -12.23
N PRO A 131 -13.25 -1.72 -13.36
CA PRO A 131 -13.17 -0.28 -13.67
C PRO A 131 -14.53 0.46 -13.63
N HIS A 132 -15.63 -0.22 -13.97
CA HIS A 132 -16.95 0.42 -14.03
C HIS A 132 -17.49 0.89 -12.66
N ILE A 133 -17.00 0.36 -11.54
CA ILE A 133 -17.41 0.81 -10.20
C ILE A 133 -16.64 2.06 -9.74
N LEU A 134 -15.58 2.47 -10.45
CA LEU A 134 -14.73 3.58 -10.04
C LEU A 134 -15.50 4.90 -9.95
N ALA A 135 -16.42 5.15 -10.88
CA ALA A 135 -17.22 6.38 -10.88
C ALA A 135 -18.12 6.48 -9.64
N SER A 136 -18.82 5.40 -9.29
CA SER A 136 -19.67 5.36 -8.09
C SER A 136 -18.85 5.47 -6.81
N GLU A 137 -17.68 4.83 -6.76
CA GLU A 137 -16.79 4.91 -5.60
C GLU A 137 -16.17 6.29 -5.43
N ALA A 138 -15.75 6.93 -6.53
CA ALA A 138 -15.26 8.30 -6.52
C ALA A 138 -16.34 9.28 -6.00
N GLN A 139 -17.59 9.10 -6.44
CA GLN A 139 -18.72 9.89 -5.93
C GLN A 139 -18.92 9.66 -4.43
N ARG A 140 -18.87 8.42 -3.96
CA ARG A 140 -19.01 8.07 -2.54
C ARG A 140 -17.92 8.74 -1.71
N VAL A 141 -16.67 8.67 -2.15
CA VAL A 141 -15.53 9.35 -1.50
C VAL A 141 -15.71 10.86 -1.48
N ALA A 142 -16.15 11.48 -2.58
CA ALA A 142 -16.40 12.91 -2.63
C ALA A 142 -17.49 13.35 -1.63
N VAL A 143 -18.58 12.59 -1.50
CA VAL A 143 -19.63 12.85 -0.50
C VAL A 143 -19.09 12.70 0.93
N MET A 144 -18.34 11.64 1.22
CA MET A 144 -17.74 11.44 2.54
C MET A 144 -16.80 12.59 2.93
N LEU A 145 -15.96 13.05 2.00
CA LEU A 145 -15.07 14.19 2.24
C LEU A 145 -15.85 15.48 2.49
N TYR A 146 -16.89 15.75 1.68
CA TYR A 146 -17.75 16.91 1.88
C TYR A 146 -18.43 16.89 3.26
N GLU A 147 -19.01 15.75 3.65
CA GLU A 147 -19.63 15.62 4.97
C GLU A 147 -18.63 15.77 6.10
N TYR A 148 -17.43 15.20 5.98
CA TYR A 148 -16.37 15.34 6.98
C TYR A 148 -15.96 16.82 7.14
N HIS A 149 -15.81 17.54 6.04
CA HIS A 149 -15.47 18.97 6.06
C HIS A 149 -16.60 19.86 6.57
N MET A 150 -17.86 19.50 6.31
CA MET A 150 -19.04 20.26 6.77
C MET A 150 -19.45 19.94 8.21
N LYS A 151 -18.96 18.84 8.81
CA LYS A 151 -19.24 18.42 10.20
C LYS A 151 -18.19 18.93 11.21
N LEU A 152 -17.41 19.96 10.87
CA LEU A 152 -16.55 20.72 11.79
C LEU A 152 -17.05 22.17 11.93
#